data_AF-A0A1Y4WMP9-F1
#
_entry.id   AF-A0A1Y4WMP9-F1
#
_cell.length_a   1.000
_cell.length_b   1.000
_cell.length_c   1.000
_cell.angle_alpha   90.00
_cell.angle_beta   90.00
_cell.angle_gamma   90.00
#
_symmetry.space_group_name_H-M   'P 1'
#
loop_
_entity.id
_entity.type
_entity.pdbx_description
1 polymer ?
#
loop_
_entity_poly.entity_id
_entity_poly.type
_entity_poly.pdbx_seq_one_letter_code
_entity_poly.pdbx_strand_id
1 'polypeptide(L)'
;MADKAIPDISLGGAEQNMSREELAAVAKAVAALSQEDRDLLAAVQESPYRLTTAEQFLEFEKNVDCFVLEPHVRTLEDLGWEYLEEKLTIGLTDDLRAAIDPAPFGRRALEEDRGCFTSRGYLFPTDDPWQHDRPQAKQADRKPSIRERLEQSKQECRNKNKAQAPRKGKSEPEL
;
A
#
# COMPACT_ATOMS: atom_id res chain seq x y z
N MET A 1 3.65 38.85 -18.20
CA MET A 1 2.66 37.77 -17.97
C MET A 1 3.39 36.47 -18.22
N ALA A 2 3.81 35.78 -17.15
CA ALA A 2 4.45 34.48 -17.25
C ALA A 2 3.52 33.49 -16.54
N ASP A 3 2.81 32.72 -17.35
CA ASP A 3 1.95 31.63 -16.89
C ASP A 3 2.86 30.53 -16.31
N LYS A 4 2.74 30.29 -15.00
CA LYS A 4 3.36 29.15 -14.35
C LYS A 4 2.40 27.97 -14.50
N ALA A 5 2.71 27.09 -15.45
CA ALA A 5 2.03 25.81 -15.59
C ALA A 5 2.26 24.96 -14.34
N ILE A 6 1.17 24.62 -13.67
CA ILE A 6 1.13 23.62 -12.59
C ILE A 6 1.26 22.24 -13.26
N PRO A 7 2.14 21.33 -12.81
CA PRO A 7 2.22 20.01 -13.39
C PRO A 7 0.94 19.23 -13.04
N ASP A 8 0.26 18.77 -14.08
CA ASP A 8 -0.97 17.98 -14.02
C ASP A 8 -0.58 16.55 -13.61
N ILE A 9 -0.71 16.24 -12.32
CA ILE A 9 -0.46 14.89 -11.80
C ILE A 9 -1.64 14.03 -12.23
N SER A 10 -1.42 13.16 -13.22
CA SER A 10 -2.44 12.27 -13.76
C SER A 10 -2.93 11.28 -12.70
N LEU A 11 -4.04 11.60 -12.06
CA LEU A 11 -4.75 10.75 -11.11
C LEU A 11 -5.46 9.61 -11.86
N GLY A 12 -4.74 8.51 -12.07
CA GLY A 12 -5.23 7.31 -12.75
C GLY A 12 -6.46 6.67 -12.08
N GLY A 13 -7.43 6.28 -12.91
CA GLY A 13 -8.77 5.84 -12.51
C GLY A 13 -8.84 4.59 -11.63
N ALA A 14 -9.48 4.77 -10.47
CA ALA A 14 -10.46 3.89 -9.84
C ALA A 14 -11.13 4.72 -8.74
N GLU A 15 -12.37 5.16 -9.00
CA GLU A 15 -13.29 5.86 -8.09
C GLU A 15 -12.66 6.79 -7.04
N GLN A 16 -12.28 7.99 -7.49
CA GLN A 16 -11.98 9.14 -6.64
C GLN A 16 -13.25 9.61 -5.93
N ASN A 17 -13.65 8.93 -4.86
CA ASN A 17 -14.78 9.34 -4.02
C ASN A 17 -14.31 10.31 -2.93
N MET A 18 -13.46 11.27 -3.29
CA MET A 18 -13.04 12.36 -2.41
C MET A 18 -14.02 13.53 -2.55
N SER A 19 -14.44 14.06 -1.40
CA SER A 19 -15.14 15.34 -1.34
C SER A 19 -14.25 16.47 -1.87
N ARG A 20 -14.87 17.58 -2.26
CA ARG A 20 -14.13 18.77 -2.73
C ARG A 20 -13.21 19.31 -1.64
N GLU A 21 -13.64 19.21 -0.39
CA GLU A 21 -12.89 19.61 0.79
C GLU A 21 -11.65 18.73 0.99
N GLU A 22 -11.78 17.42 0.82
CA GLU A 22 -10.64 16.48 0.89
C GLU A 22 -9.65 16.72 -0.24
N LEU A 23 -10.11 16.92 -1.48
CA LEU A 23 -9.23 17.25 -2.60
C LEU A 23 -8.44 18.55 -2.34
N ALA A 24 -9.09 19.57 -1.79
CA ALA A 24 -8.43 20.82 -1.44
C ALA A 24 -7.39 20.63 -0.33
N ALA A 25 -7.69 19.78 0.67
CA ALA A 25 -6.75 19.45 1.74
C ALA A 25 -5.53 18.68 1.20
N VAL A 26 -5.76 17.67 0.35
CA VAL A 26 -4.69 16.90 -0.32
C VAL A 26 -3.81 17.81 -1.17
N ALA A 27 -4.41 18.66 -2.00
CA ALA A 27 -3.65 19.59 -2.84
C ALA A 27 -2.78 20.54 -2.00
N LYS A 28 -3.30 21.01 -0.87
CA LYS A 28 -2.54 21.84 0.07
C LYS A 28 -1.38 21.08 0.72
N ALA A 29 -1.61 19.84 1.16
CA ALA A 29 -0.58 18.99 1.74
C ALA A 29 0.54 18.69 0.74
N VAL A 30 0.18 18.26 -0.47
CA VAL A 30 1.16 18.02 -1.56
C VAL A 30 1.92 19.30 -1.91
N ALA A 31 1.29 20.47 -1.90
CA ALA A 31 1.97 21.74 -2.15
C ALA A 31 2.92 22.18 -1.01
N ALA A 32 2.74 21.65 0.21
CA ALA A 32 3.60 21.94 1.35
C ALA A 32 4.87 21.07 1.39
N LEU A 33 4.85 19.92 0.71
CA LEU A 33 5.99 19.01 0.58
C LEU A 33 7.20 19.70 -0.06
N SER A 34 8.39 19.27 0.38
CA SER A 34 9.65 19.64 -0.27
C SER A 34 9.66 19.16 -1.74
N GLN A 35 10.59 19.68 -2.55
CA GLN A 35 10.69 19.22 -3.95
C GLN A 35 11.06 17.72 -4.02
N GLU A 36 11.94 17.27 -3.13
CA GLU A 36 12.37 15.88 -3.00
C GLU A 36 11.18 14.97 -2.66
N ASP A 37 10.39 15.31 -1.64
CA ASP A 37 9.22 14.52 -1.24
C ASP A 37 8.13 14.53 -2.32
N ARG A 38 8.00 15.62 -3.09
CA ARG A 38 7.08 15.66 -4.24
C ARG A 38 7.52 14.73 -5.36
N ASP A 39 8.81 14.63 -5.61
CA ASP A 39 9.35 13.70 -6.60
C ASP A 39 9.23 12.24 -6.12
N LEU A 40 9.46 11.99 -4.82
CA LEU A 40 9.17 10.70 -4.18
C LEU A 40 7.68 10.34 -4.29
N LEU A 41 6.77 11.26 -3.96
CA LEU A 41 5.33 11.03 -4.08
C LEU A 41 4.93 10.74 -5.53
N ALA A 42 5.50 11.46 -6.51
CA ALA A 42 5.24 11.19 -7.92
C ALA A 42 5.68 9.77 -8.32
N ALA A 43 6.86 9.33 -7.88
CA ALA A 43 7.33 7.96 -8.08
C ALA A 43 6.39 6.93 -7.42
N VAL A 44 5.96 7.17 -6.18
CA VAL A 44 5.00 6.31 -5.47
C VAL A 44 3.69 6.19 -6.24
N GLN A 45 3.17 7.27 -6.82
CA GLN A 45 1.93 7.24 -7.61
C GLN A 45 2.03 6.45 -8.93
N GLU A 46 3.23 6.33 -9.50
CA GLU A 46 3.50 5.48 -10.69
C GLU A 46 3.70 3.99 -10.34
N SER A 47 3.88 3.69 -9.05
CA SER A 47 4.22 2.36 -8.57
C SER A 47 3.00 1.54 -8.13
N PRO A 48 3.18 0.23 -7.85
CA PRO A 48 2.18 -0.59 -7.16
C PRO A 48 1.79 -0.08 -5.77
N TYR A 49 2.58 0.82 -5.17
CA TYR A 49 2.39 1.40 -3.84
C TYR A 49 1.59 2.70 -3.84
N ARG A 50 1.00 3.08 -4.97
CA ARG A 50 0.24 4.33 -5.13
C ARG A 50 -0.77 4.54 -3.99
N LEU A 51 -0.78 5.75 -3.46
CA LEU A 51 -1.73 6.17 -2.43
C LEU A 51 -3.11 6.36 -3.08
N THR A 52 -4.15 5.89 -2.40
CA THR A 52 -5.53 5.84 -2.93
C THR A 52 -6.54 6.56 -2.05
N THR A 53 -6.19 6.96 -0.83
CA THR A 53 -7.09 7.68 0.08
C THR A 53 -6.54 9.05 0.46
N ALA A 54 -7.42 9.99 0.78
CA ALA A 54 -7.04 11.32 1.23
C ALA A 54 -6.13 11.26 2.46
N GLU A 55 -6.42 10.37 3.41
CA GLU A 55 -5.62 10.16 4.60
C GLU A 55 -4.18 9.79 4.27
N GLN A 56 -3.97 8.88 3.31
CA GLN A 56 -2.61 8.50 2.91
C GLN A 56 -1.83 9.70 2.36
N PHE A 57 -2.45 10.56 1.55
CA PHE A 57 -1.79 11.77 1.07
C PHE A 57 -1.47 12.77 2.19
N LEU A 58 -2.39 12.95 3.14
CA LEU A 58 -2.19 13.84 4.29
C LEU A 58 -1.12 13.31 5.24
N GLU A 59 -0.98 11.99 5.32
CA GLU A 59 0.00 11.30 6.16
C GLU A 59 1.35 11.14 5.47
N PHE A 60 1.49 11.48 4.19
CA PHE A 60 2.69 11.15 3.41
C PHE A 60 3.96 11.82 3.94
N GLU A 61 3.89 13.10 4.36
CA GLU A 61 5.05 13.86 4.84
C GLU A 61 5.79 13.17 6.01
N LYS A 62 5.05 12.52 6.91
CA LYS A 62 5.61 11.78 8.06
C LYS A 62 5.95 10.32 7.74
N ASN A 63 5.64 9.87 6.52
CA ASN A 63 5.83 8.49 6.04
C ASN A 63 6.75 8.44 4.81
N VAL A 64 7.50 9.51 4.54
CA VAL A 64 8.48 9.53 3.44
C VAL A 64 9.51 8.42 3.59
N ASP A 65 9.91 8.10 4.83
CA ASP A 65 10.87 7.03 5.15
C ASP A 65 10.35 5.62 4.82
N CYS A 66 9.06 5.44 4.50
CA CYS A 66 8.53 4.17 4.02
C CYS A 66 9.03 3.80 2.60
N PHE A 67 9.67 4.75 1.89
CA PHE A 67 10.14 4.57 0.53
C PHE A 67 11.52 5.20 0.34
N VAL A 68 12.32 4.57 -0.51
CA VAL A 68 13.55 5.15 -1.04
C VAL A 68 13.40 5.32 -2.54
N LEU A 69 13.78 6.50 -3.03
CA LEU A 69 13.89 6.79 -4.45
C LEU A 69 15.35 7.05 -4.80
N GLU A 70 15.88 6.27 -5.73
CA GLU A 70 17.21 6.45 -6.29
C GLU A 70 17.10 7.08 -7.70
N PRO A 71 17.25 8.41 -7.85
CA PRO A 71 16.92 9.10 -9.10
C PRO A 71 17.88 8.80 -10.25
N HIS A 72 19.08 8.33 -9.92
CA HIS A 72 20.16 8.03 -10.85
C HIS A 72 20.07 6.61 -11.41
N VAL A 73 19.34 5.71 -10.75
CA VAL A 73 19.15 4.32 -11.18
C VAL A 73 17.97 4.26 -12.16
N ARG A 74 18.26 4.04 -13.45
CA ARG A 74 17.24 4.08 -14.52
C ARG A 74 17.13 2.80 -15.33
N THR A 75 18.10 1.91 -15.18
CA THR A 75 18.19 0.65 -15.89
C THR A 75 18.50 -0.50 -14.93
N LEU A 76 18.30 -1.74 -15.40
CA LEU A 76 18.70 -2.91 -14.63
C LEU A 76 20.22 -2.95 -14.45
N GLU A 77 20.96 -2.42 -15.41
CA GLU A 77 22.42 -2.32 -15.37
C GLU A 77 22.87 -1.31 -14.29
N ASP A 78 22.23 -0.14 -14.20
CA ASP A 78 22.52 0.83 -13.11
C ASP A 78 22.27 0.19 -11.75
N LEU A 79 21.11 -0.45 -11.57
CA LEU A 79 20.75 -1.11 -10.32
C LEU A 79 21.71 -2.26 -9.97
N GLY A 80 22.20 -2.97 -10.99
CA GLY A 80 23.21 -4.00 -10.82
C GLY A 80 24.54 -3.47 -10.33
N TRP A 81 24.94 -2.27 -10.75
CA TRP A 81 26.12 -1.62 -10.23
C TRP A 81 25.94 -1.17 -8.78
N GLU A 82 24.80 -0.55 -8.44
CA GLU A 82 24.50 -0.19 -7.04
C GLU A 82 24.55 -1.43 -6.13
N TYR A 83 23.94 -2.52 -6.55
CA TYR A 83 23.97 -3.79 -5.80
C TYR A 83 25.39 -4.32 -5.60
N LEU A 84 26.22 -4.27 -6.65
CA LEU A 84 27.62 -4.70 -6.55
C LEU A 84 28.43 -3.78 -5.63
N GLU A 85 28.24 -2.47 -5.73
CA GLU A 85 28.94 -1.49 -4.88
C GLU A 85 28.54 -1.64 -3.40
N GLU A 86 27.30 -2.00 -3.10
CA GLU A 86 26.84 -2.30 -1.74
C GLU A 86 27.42 -3.62 -1.19
N LYS A 87 27.44 -4.69 -1.99
CA LYS A 87 27.84 -6.04 -1.52
C LYS A 87 29.34 -6.29 -1.58
N LEU A 88 30.08 -5.63 -2.46
CA LEU A 88 31.51 -5.81 -2.59
C LEU A 88 32.26 -5.00 -1.53
N THR A 89 33.22 -5.65 -0.89
CA THR A 89 34.11 -5.00 0.09
C THR A 89 35.39 -4.45 -0.54
N ILE A 90 35.60 -4.73 -1.83
CA ILE A 90 36.75 -4.27 -2.62
C ILE A 90 36.28 -3.39 -3.77
N GLY A 91 37.02 -2.33 -4.05
CA GLY A 91 36.79 -1.53 -5.24
C GLY A 91 37.15 -2.31 -6.50
N LEU A 92 36.29 -2.25 -7.52
CA LEU A 92 36.57 -2.81 -8.83
C LEU A 92 37.52 -1.89 -9.61
N THR A 93 38.55 -2.45 -10.22
CA THR A 93 39.34 -1.74 -11.23
C THR A 93 38.55 -1.62 -12.53
N ASP A 94 38.94 -0.69 -13.41
CA ASP A 94 38.26 -0.48 -14.70
C ASP A 94 38.21 -1.76 -15.55
N ASP A 95 39.29 -2.55 -15.57
CA ASP A 95 39.37 -3.83 -16.30
C ASP A 95 38.35 -4.86 -15.77
N LEU A 96 38.17 -4.93 -14.45
CA LEU A 96 37.18 -5.81 -13.83
C LEU A 96 35.77 -5.32 -14.11
N ARG A 97 35.53 -4.00 -14.00
CA ARG A 97 34.23 -3.40 -14.29
C ARG A 97 33.81 -3.66 -15.74
N ALA A 98 34.75 -3.58 -16.68
CA ALA A 98 34.52 -3.88 -18.10
C ALA A 98 34.23 -5.37 -18.39
N ALA A 99 34.62 -6.28 -17.50
CA ALA A 99 34.44 -7.72 -17.66
C ALA A 99 33.14 -8.26 -17.03
N ILE A 100 32.44 -7.46 -16.23
CA ILE A 100 31.24 -7.86 -15.50
C ILE A 100 29.99 -7.40 -16.25
N ASP A 101 29.03 -8.31 -16.42
CA ASP A 101 27.65 -7.97 -16.78
C ASP A 101 26.86 -7.65 -15.49
N PRO A 102 26.42 -6.40 -15.26
CA PRO A 102 25.68 -6.03 -14.06
C PRO A 102 24.20 -6.47 -14.10
N ALA A 103 23.62 -6.76 -15.26
CA ALA A 103 22.18 -6.97 -15.39
C ALA A 103 21.61 -8.12 -14.52
N PRO A 104 22.30 -9.27 -14.34
CA PRO A 104 21.84 -10.31 -13.41
C PRO A 104 21.77 -9.85 -11.96
N PHE A 105 22.70 -8.98 -11.52
CA PHE A 105 22.72 -8.42 -10.17
C PHE A 105 21.57 -7.42 -9.97
N GLY A 106 21.27 -6.61 -10.99
CA GLY A 106 20.11 -5.70 -10.95
C GLY A 106 18.79 -6.45 -10.84
N ARG A 107 18.64 -7.59 -11.54
CA ARG A 107 17.46 -8.46 -11.38
C ARG A 107 17.34 -8.99 -9.96
N ARG A 108 18.46 -9.36 -9.35
CA ARG A 108 18.52 -9.84 -7.96
C ARG A 108 18.12 -8.75 -6.97
N ALA A 109 18.66 -7.55 -7.12
CA ALA A 109 18.30 -6.38 -6.32
C ALA A 109 16.80 -6.07 -6.42
N LEU A 110 16.24 -6.08 -7.63
CA LEU A 110 14.82 -5.84 -7.86
C LEU A 110 13.92 -6.84 -7.11
N GLU A 111 14.31 -8.11 -7.06
CA GLU A 111 13.61 -9.14 -6.28
C GLU A 111 13.74 -8.92 -4.76
N GLU A 112 14.93 -8.56 -4.28
CA GLU A 112 15.23 -8.36 -2.86
C GLU A 112 14.51 -7.13 -2.29
N ASP A 113 14.60 -5.98 -2.99
CA ASP A 113 13.97 -4.73 -2.57
C ASP A 113 12.45 -4.75 -2.77
N ARG A 114 11.98 -5.60 -3.71
CA ARG A 114 10.62 -5.55 -4.28
C ARG A 114 10.37 -4.21 -4.99
N GLY A 115 11.41 -3.60 -5.56
CA GLY A 115 11.33 -2.28 -6.17
C GLY A 115 10.71 -2.24 -7.56
N CYS A 116 10.61 -1.03 -8.13
CA CYS A 116 10.12 -0.79 -9.48
C CYS A 116 10.76 0.47 -10.11
N PHE A 117 10.86 0.49 -11.43
CA PHE A 117 11.30 1.67 -12.18
C PHE A 117 10.13 2.62 -12.42
N THR A 118 10.38 3.90 -12.17
CA THR A 118 9.44 5.02 -12.38
C THR A 118 10.09 6.06 -13.29
N SER A 119 9.32 7.06 -13.74
CA SER A 119 9.85 8.21 -14.46
C SER A 119 10.86 9.03 -13.64
N ARG A 120 10.88 8.83 -12.33
CA ARG A 120 11.74 9.54 -11.37
C ARG A 120 12.98 8.77 -10.94
N GLY A 121 13.14 7.53 -11.38
CA GLY A 121 14.23 6.63 -10.95
C GLY A 121 13.70 5.32 -10.39
N TYR A 122 14.54 4.60 -9.66
CA TYR A 122 14.20 3.35 -9.02
C TYR A 122 13.60 3.58 -7.63
N LEU A 123 12.40 3.07 -7.40
CA LEU A 123 11.66 3.20 -6.15
C LEU A 123 11.53 1.84 -5.48
N PHE A 124 11.81 1.77 -4.17
CA PHE A 124 11.56 0.58 -3.37
C PHE A 124 11.03 0.92 -1.97
N PRO A 125 10.18 0.06 -1.38
CA PRO A 125 9.70 0.24 -0.01
C PRO A 125 10.78 -0.15 1.00
N THR A 126 10.79 0.52 2.15
CA THR A 126 11.55 0.11 3.33
C THR A 126 10.74 -0.86 4.20
N ASP A 127 11.33 -1.29 5.32
CA ASP A 127 10.64 -2.07 6.34
C ASP A 127 9.91 -1.18 7.37
N ASP A 128 9.98 0.16 7.22
CA ASP A 128 9.32 1.09 8.11
C ASP A 128 7.79 1.03 7.95
N PRO A 129 7.04 0.82 9.05
CA PRO A 129 5.60 0.70 8.98
C PRO A 129 4.95 2.06 8.75
N TRP A 130 3.94 2.09 7.86
CA TRP A 130 3.12 3.28 7.66
C TRP A 130 2.40 3.71 8.94
N GLN A 131 2.60 4.97 9.33
CA GLN A 131 2.05 5.59 10.52
C GLN A 131 0.75 6.33 10.22
N HIS A 132 -0.32 5.90 10.88
CA HIS A 132 -1.64 6.54 10.79
C HIS A 132 -1.89 7.54 11.94
N ASP A 133 -2.52 8.68 11.66
CA ASP A 133 -2.85 9.68 12.69
C ASP A 133 -4.02 9.26 13.58
N ARG A 134 -4.94 8.45 13.06
CA ARG A 134 -6.01 7.86 13.85
C ARG A 134 -5.60 6.46 14.30
N PRO A 135 -5.84 6.10 15.58
CA PRO A 135 -5.81 4.70 15.96
C PRO A 135 -6.78 3.97 15.03
N GLN A 136 -6.31 2.94 14.30
CA GLN A 136 -7.22 2.05 13.59
C GLN A 136 -8.24 1.59 14.62
N ALA A 137 -9.52 1.98 14.44
CA ALA A 137 -10.58 1.53 15.31
C ALA A 137 -10.46 0.01 15.33
N LYS A 138 -10.08 -0.55 16.49
CA LYS A 138 -9.98 -2.00 16.68
C LYS A 138 -11.25 -2.60 16.08
N GLN A 139 -11.13 -3.77 15.45
CA GLN A 139 -12.25 -4.54 14.87
C GLN A 139 -13.46 -4.79 15.83
N ALA A 140 -13.47 -4.24 17.04
CA ALA A 140 -14.58 -4.18 17.97
C ALA A 140 -15.83 -3.47 17.41
N ASP A 141 -15.70 -2.51 16.47
CA ASP A 141 -16.85 -1.86 15.82
C ASP A 141 -17.25 -2.50 14.48
N ARG A 142 -16.63 -3.63 14.10
CA ARG A 142 -17.01 -4.32 12.87
C ARG A 142 -18.40 -4.93 13.07
N LYS A 143 -19.41 -4.36 12.40
CA LYS A 143 -20.73 -5.02 12.28
C LYS A 143 -20.50 -6.47 11.83
N PRO A 144 -21.10 -7.46 12.51
CA PRO A 144 -20.91 -8.86 12.15
C PRO A 144 -21.30 -9.03 10.68
N SER A 145 -20.47 -9.75 9.93
CA SER A 145 -20.68 -9.99 8.52
C SER A 145 -22.01 -10.72 8.29
N ILE A 146 -22.56 -10.60 7.08
CA ILE A 146 -23.81 -11.32 6.71
C ILE A 146 -23.66 -12.83 6.97
N ARG A 147 -22.46 -13.38 6.75
CA ARG A 147 -22.14 -14.79 7.01
C ARG A 147 -22.21 -15.13 8.50
N GLU A 148 -21.62 -14.31 9.36
CA GLU A 148 -21.68 -14.50 10.82
C GLU A 148 -23.11 -14.38 11.35
N ARG A 149 -23.86 -13.40 10.86
CA ARG A 149 -25.28 -13.22 11.20
C ARG A 149 -26.13 -14.41 10.78
N LEU A 150 -25.85 -14.98 9.61
CA LEU A 150 -26.55 -16.16 9.11
C LEU A 150 -26.25 -17.41 9.95
N GLU A 151 -24.99 -17.61 10.35
CA GLU A 151 -24.60 -18.74 11.20
C GLU A 151 -25.17 -18.61 12.62
N GLN A 152 -25.18 -17.41 13.22
CA GLN A 152 -25.87 -17.17 14.49
C GLN A 152 -27.36 -17.50 14.40
N SER A 153 -28.04 -17.05 13.35
CA SER A 153 -29.46 -17.33 13.14
C SER A 153 -29.74 -18.84 12.99
N LYS A 154 -28.91 -19.57 12.23
CA LYS A 154 -29.02 -21.04 12.12
C LYS A 154 -28.84 -21.73 13.46
N GLN A 155 -27.87 -21.29 14.27
CA GLN A 155 -27.58 -21.89 15.56
C GLN A 155 -28.71 -21.62 16.57
N GLU A 156 -29.27 -20.41 16.59
CA GLU A 156 -30.43 -20.06 17.41
C GLU A 156 -31.68 -20.87 17.04
N CYS A 157 -31.96 -21.05 15.74
CA CYS A 157 -33.05 -21.90 15.27
C CYS A 157 -32.88 -23.36 15.70
N ARG A 158 -31.65 -23.88 15.63
CA ARG A 158 -31.33 -25.25 16.06
C ARG A 158 -31.49 -25.44 17.57
N ASN A 159 -31.13 -24.43 18.36
CA ASN A 159 -31.26 -24.45 19.81
C ASN A 159 -32.73 -24.31 20.27
N LYS A 160 -33.53 -23.48 19.60
CA LYS A 160 -34.98 -23.35 19.87
C LYS A 160 -35.75 -24.64 19.57
N ASN A 161 -35.40 -25.33 18.48
CA ASN A 161 -35.98 -26.64 18.16
C ASN A 161 -35.59 -27.74 19.16
N LYS A 162 -34.46 -27.61 19.86
CA LYS A 162 -34.04 -28.57 20.88
C LYS A 162 -34.70 -28.32 22.24
N ALA A 163 -35.12 -27.08 22.52
CA ALA A 163 -35.82 -26.70 23.75
C ALA A 163 -37.34 -26.99 23.68
N GLN A 164 -37.92 -27.11 22.48
CA GLN A 164 -39.29 -27.60 22.26
C GLN A 164 -39.30 -29.09 21.88
N ALA A 165 -38.88 -29.97 22.80
CA ALA A 165 -39.31 -31.36 22.73
C ALA A 165 -40.77 -31.44 23.23
N PRO A 166 -41.72 -32.06 22.49
CA PRO A 166 -43.12 -32.07 22.89
C PRO A 166 -43.33 -32.85 24.20
N ARG A 167 -43.91 -32.19 25.21
CA ARG A 167 -44.59 -32.90 26.30
C ARG A 167 -45.81 -33.61 25.71
N LYS A 168 -45.67 -34.89 25.34
CA LYS A 168 -46.83 -35.76 25.08
C LYS A 168 -47.58 -35.93 26.40
N GLY A 169 -48.78 -35.38 26.48
CA GLY A 169 -49.71 -35.57 27.56
C GLY A 169 -51.10 -35.93 27.04
N LYS A 170 -51.63 -37.02 27.61
CA LYS A 170 -53.03 -37.40 27.82
C LYS A 170 -53.77 -38.20 26.74
N SER A 171 -53.92 -39.48 27.07
CA SER A 171 -55.18 -40.18 27.38
C SER A 171 -56.30 -40.17 26.33
N GLU A 172 -56.51 -41.34 25.73
CA GLU A 172 -57.72 -41.74 25.00
C GLU A 172 -58.91 -41.97 25.94
N PRO A 173 -60.17 -41.70 25.50
CA PRO A 173 -61.36 -42.18 26.16
C PRO A 173 -61.95 -43.46 25.51
N GLU A 174 -62.42 -44.32 26.41
CA GLU A 174 -63.50 -45.32 26.36
C GLU A 174 -63.56 -46.45 25.31
N LEU A 175 -63.53 -47.69 25.83
CA LEU A 175 -64.69 -48.60 25.88
C LEU A 175 -64.84 -49.17 27.29
#